data_AF-A0A2D3WIT0-F1
#
_entry.id   AF-A0A2D3WIT0-F1
#
_cell.length_a   1.000
_cell.length_b   1.000
_cell.length_c   1.000
_cell.angle_alpha   90.00
_cell.angle_beta   90.00
_cell.angle_gamma   90.00
#
_symmetry.space_group_name_H-M   'P 1'
#
loop_
_entity.id
_entity.type
_entity.pdbx_description
1 polymer ?
#
loop_
_entity_poly.entity_id
_entity_poly.type
_entity_poly.pdbx_seq_one_letter_code
_entity_poly.pdbx_strand_id
1 'polypeptide(L)' 'MSEMNEAEHKKELAKLKRLAVEVASEIHDIVEDTVWTNHVKMPELAQKLYEAVEKANAYKAEHSL' A
#
# COMPACT_ATOMS: atom_id res chain seq x y z
N MET A 1 -16.21 -22.57 5.88
CA MET A 1 -15.39 -21.35 5.76
C MET A 1 -14.13 -21.64 6.53
N SER A 2 -13.02 -21.97 5.85
CA SER A 2 -11.77 -22.32 6.52
C SER A 2 -11.20 -21.08 7.19
N GLU A 3 -11.09 -21.10 8.52
CA GLU A 3 -10.40 -20.06 9.28
C GLU A 3 -8.94 -20.00 8.80
N MET A 4 -8.55 -18.86 8.23
CA MET A 4 -7.16 -18.62 7.86
C MET A 4 -6.30 -18.67 9.12
N ASN A 5 -5.14 -19.32 9.05
CA ASN A 5 -4.22 -19.36 10.19
C ASN A 5 -3.42 -18.05 10.31
N GLU A 6 -2.79 -17.84 11.46
CA GLU A 6 -1.99 -16.63 11.74
C GLU A 6 -0.89 -16.37 10.69
N ALA A 7 -0.27 -17.43 10.14
CA ALA A 7 0.75 -17.29 9.10
C ALA A 7 0.16 -16.85 7.75
N GLU A 8 -1.07 -17.23 7.42
CA GLU A 8 -1.77 -16.76 6.23
C GLU A 8 -2.19 -15.29 6.38
N HIS A 9 -2.66 -14.90 7.56
CA HIS A 9 -2.95 -13.49 7.86
C HIS A 9 -1.69 -12.61 7.76
N LYS A 10 -0.53 -13.08 8.26
CA LYS A 10 0.75 -12.37 8.08
C LYS A 10 1.18 -12.27 6.62
N LYS A 11 0.95 -13.31 5.81
CA LYS A 11 1.24 -13.27 4.36
C LYS A 11 0.35 -12.26 3.65
N GLU A 12 -0.93 -12.20 3.99
CA GLU A 12 -1.84 -11.24 3.38
C GLU A 12 -1.49 -9.80 3.78
N LEU A 13 -1.17 -9.57 5.05
CA LEU A 13 -0.65 -8.28 5.52
C LEU A 13 0.63 -7.87 4.77
N ALA A 14 1.53 -8.82 4.49
CA ALA A 14 2.75 -8.55 3.72
C ALA A 14 2.44 -8.18 2.26
N LYS A 15 1.43 -8.78 1.62
CA LYS A 15 0.97 -8.38 0.29
C LYS A 15 0.39 -6.96 0.30
N LEU A 16 -0.46 -6.64 1.28
CA LEU A 16 -1.04 -5.31 1.41
C LEU A 16 0.04 -4.23 1.59
N LYS A 17 1.07 -4.52 2.40
CA LYS A 17 2.24 -3.64 2.55
C LYS A 17 3.04 -3.49 1.25
N ARG A 18 3.21 -4.57 0.48
CA ARG A 18 3.89 -4.48 -0.83
C ARG A 18 3.18 -3.54 -1.79
N LEU A 19 1.85 -3.61 -1.86
CA LEU A 19 1.06 -2.69 -2.69
C LEU A 19 1.29 -1.22 -2.29
N ALA A 20 1.34 -0.93 -0.98
CA ALA A 20 1.66 0.42 -0.51
C ALA A 20 3.09 0.84 -0.91
N VAL A 21 4.06 -0.07 -0.82
CA VAL A 21 5.45 0.22 -1.21
C VAL A 21 5.59 0.47 -2.71
N GLU A 22 4.89 -0.30 -3.55
CA GLU A 22 4.90 -0.10 -5.02
C GLU A 22 4.39 1.31 -5.40
N VAL A 23 3.29 1.76 -4.79
CA VAL A 23 2.77 3.12 -5.03
C VAL A 23 3.74 4.18 -4.50
N ALA A 24 4.39 3.93 -3.36
CA ALA A 24 5.41 4.84 -2.82
C ALA A 24 6.64 4.94 -3.73
N SER A 25 7.07 3.84 -4.35
CA SER A 25 8.14 3.83 -5.36
C SER A 25 7.76 4.63 -6.60
N GLU A 26 6.53 4.51 -7.10
CA GLU A 26 6.07 5.31 -8.25
C GLU A 26 6.06 6.81 -7.94
N ILE A 27 5.66 7.19 -6.72
CA ILE A 27 5.73 8.59 -6.26
C ILE A 27 7.19 9.07 -6.18
N HIS A 28 8.09 8.23 -5.66
CA HIS A 28 9.52 8.54 -5.57
C HIS A 28 10.12 8.82 -6.95
N ASP A 29 9.87 7.96 -7.93
CA ASP A 29 10.35 8.13 -9.31
C ASP A 29 9.78 9.40 -9.98
N ILE A 30 8.54 9.77 -9.65
CA ILE A 30 7.97 11.04 -10.11
C ILE A 30 8.71 12.21 -9.49
N VAL A 31 8.95 12.20 -8.18
CA VAL A 31 9.60 13.31 -7.49
C VAL A 31 11.06 13.47 -7.91
N GLU A 32 11.79 12.37 -8.13
CA GLU A 32 13.20 12.39 -8.52
C GLU A 32 13.42 12.84 -9.97
N ASP A 33 12.67 12.27 -10.93
CA ASP A 33 13.02 12.43 -12.35
C ASP A 33 11.96 13.13 -13.19
N THR A 34 10.68 13.01 -12.83
CA THR A 34 9.58 13.39 -13.75
C THR A 34 8.57 14.36 -13.16
N VAL A 35 8.94 15.12 -12.11
CA VAL A 35 7.98 15.95 -11.38
C VAL A 35 7.31 16.97 -12.30
N TRP A 36 8.07 17.62 -13.17
CA TRP A 36 7.55 18.66 -14.07
C TRP A 36 6.59 18.12 -15.15
N THR A 37 6.63 16.82 -15.45
CA THR A 37 5.80 16.19 -16.49
C THR A 37 4.68 15.31 -15.92
N ASN A 38 4.92 14.64 -14.79
CA ASN A 38 4.03 13.66 -14.17
C ASN A 38 3.42 14.10 -12.83
N HIS A 39 3.69 15.31 -12.33
CA HIS A 39 3.08 15.83 -11.08
C HIS A 39 1.56 15.73 -11.05
N VAL A 40 0.89 15.79 -12.19
CA VAL A 40 -0.57 15.61 -12.31
C VAL A 40 -1.08 14.27 -11.79
N LYS A 41 -0.24 13.22 -11.76
CA LYS A 41 -0.58 11.90 -11.21
C LYS A 41 -0.42 11.82 -9.68
N MET A 42 0.32 12.77 -9.09
CA MET A 42 0.65 12.75 -7.65
C MET A 42 -0.58 12.70 -6.74
N PRO A 43 -1.67 13.47 -6.96
CA PRO A 43 -2.84 13.40 -6.10
C PRO A 43 -3.50 12.02 -6.10
N GLU A 44 -3.59 11.38 -7.27
CA GLU A 44 -4.18 10.05 -7.42
C GLU A 44 -3.30 8.98 -6.76
N LEU A 45 -1.98 9.05 -6.97
CA LEU A 45 -1.03 8.13 -6.35
C LEU A 45 -0.99 8.29 -4.84
N ALA A 46 -1.05 9.52 -4.33
CA ALA A 46 -1.11 9.79 -2.90
C ALA A 46 -2.39 9.20 -2.27
N GLN A 47 -3.53 9.33 -2.95
CA GLN A 47 -4.79 8.72 -2.52
C GLN A 47 -4.69 7.19 -2.50
N LYS A 48 -4.13 6.58 -3.56
CA LYS A 48 -3.91 5.13 -3.64
C LYS A 48 -2.97 4.63 -2.55
N LEU A 49 -1.90 5.37 -2.25
CA LEU A 49 -0.97 5.05 -1.18
C LEU A 49 -1.68 5.08 0.18
N TYR A 50 -2.45 6.13 0.44
CA TYR A 50 -3.23 6.26 1.67
C TYR A 50 -4.18 5.07 1.84
N GLU A 51 -4.96 4.74 0.81
CA GLU A 51 -5.91 3.61 0.85
C GLU A 51 -5.20 2.26 1.05
N ALA A 52 -4.04 2.05 0.44
CA ALA A 52 -3.27 0.82 0.61
C ALA A 52 -2.75 0.67 2.05
N VAL A 53 -2.26 1.76 2.63
CA VAL A 53 -1.80 1.78 4.03
C VAL A 53 -2.96 1.62 5.01
N GLU A 54 -4.09 2.29 4.76
CA GLU A 54 -5.29 2.17 5.57
C GLU A 54 -5.82 0.74 5.56
N LYS A 55 -5.90 0.09 4.39
CA LYS A 55 -6.26 -1.33 4.27
C LYS A 55 -5.30 -2.23 5.04
N ALA A 56 -4.00 -2.01 4.94
CA ALA A 56 -3.01 -2.79 5.68
C ALA A 56 -3.16 -2.61 7.21
N ASN A 57 -3.42 -1.39 7.66
CA ASN A 57 -3.62 -1.08 9.08
C ASN A 57 -4.94 -1.64 9.62
N ALA A 58 -6.03 -1.53 8.86
CA ALA A 58 -7.32 -2.12 9.19
C ALA A 58 -7.19 -3.65 9.30
N TYR A 59 -6.55 -4.29 8.32
CA TYR A 59 -6.29 -5.72 8.34
C TYR A 59 -5.43 -6.16 9.53
N LYS A 60 -4.41 -5.37 9.87
CA LYS A 60 -3.58 -5.61 11.05
C LYS A 60 -4.41 -5.52 12.35
N ALA A 61 -5.27 -4.51 12.47
CA ALA A 61 -6.11 -4.29 13.64
C ALA A 61 -7.19 -5.38 13.79
N GLU A 62 -7.86 -5.76 12.70
CA GLU A 62 -8.92 -6.78 12.67
C GLU A 62 -8.39 -8.16 13.06
N HIS A 63 -7.16 -8.49 12.65
CA HIS A 63 -6.52 -9.77 12.93
C HIS A 63 -5.54 -9.76 14.11
N SER A 64 -5.47 -8.65 14.86
CA SER A 64 -4.56 -8.46 16.02
C SER A 64 -3.11 -8.89 15.74
N LEU A 65 -2.59 -8.53 14.56
CA LEU A 65 -1.24 -8.85 14.08
C LEU A 65 -0.15 -7.87 14.55
#